data_AF-A0A9Q7E9G8-F1
#
_entry.id   AF-A0A9Q7E9G8-F1
#
_cell.length_a   1.000
_cell.length_b   1.000
_cell.length_c   1.000
_cell.angle_alpha   90.00
_cell.angle_beta   90.00
_cell.angle_gamma   90.00
#
_symmetry.space_group_name_H-M   'P 1'
#
loop_
_entity.id
_entity.type
_entity.pdbx_description
1 polymer ?
#
loop_
_entity_poly.entity_id
_entity_poly.type
_entity_poly.pdbx_seq_one_letter_code
_entity_poly.pdbx_strand_id
1 'polypeptide(L)'
;MNLINGCEIEYKITLRAENPFSTSTQIAVEGAILRPSNVNDPDATNQNNVPPTDAHYECDNNGLTRLCNNIKTNQTVVFSTEPLSFVKDGFLTNSNAGGLAQIGETITYKIKLVNNGGANLYSIVLIDPLLGGTITAIPQKSINADNVLDVGETWIYTLEYTLTQEDLNRGGVYNQAKVRFRETLSGVIINKNSQPTIPLTPTDVGYDPDRLNYTFVPFKVKSLLITNPMIRQRVKK
;
A
#
# COMPACT_ATOMS: atom_id res chain seq x y z
N MET A 1 29.69 -19.69 8.21
CA MET A 1 29.49 -20.04 6.78
C MET A 1 30.55 -19.32 5.96
N ASN A 2 31.18 -20.00 5.01
CA ASN A 2 32.04 -19.32 4.03
C ASN A 2 31.13 -18.85 2.88
N LEU A 3 30.79 -17.56 2.88
CA LEU A 3 30.02 -16.95 1.80
C LEU A 3 30.98 -16.60 0.66
N ILE A 4 30.67 -17.05 -0.56
CA ILE A 4 31.44 -16.68 -1.75
C ILE A 4 30.99 -15.31 -2.26
N ASN A 5 31.83 -14.66 -3.05
CA ASN A 5 31.49 -13.35 -3.65
C ASN A 5 30.20 -13.45 -4.49
N GLY A 6 29.28 -12.52 -4.28
CA GLY A 6 27.96 -12.50 -4.93
C GLY A 6 26.87 -13.31 -4.22
N CYS A 7 27.15 -13.89 -3.05
CA CYS A 7 26.10 -14.49 -2.22
C CYS A 7 25.18 -13.43 -1.61
N GLU A 8 23.88 -13.67 -1.68
CA GLU A 8 22.87 -12.92 -0.95
C GLU A 8 22.34 -13.76 0.21
N ILE A 9 22.06 -13.12 1.35
CA ILE A 9 21.36 -13.72 2.48
C ILE A 9 20.05 -12.97 2.67
N GLU A 10 18.95 -13.70 2.61
CA GLU A 10 17.64 -13.17 2.95
C GLU A 10 17.28 -13.55 4.40
N TYR A 11 16.95 -12.55 5.22
CA TYR A 11 16.40 -12.75 6.55
C TYR A 11 14.92 -12.46 6.54
N LYS A 12 14.10 -13.44 6.95
CA LYS A 12 12.67 -13.25 7.18
C LYS A 12 12.41 -12.99 8.67
N ILE A 13 12.28 -11.72 9.03
CA ILE A 13 11.91 -11.32 10.39
C ILE A 13 10.38 -11.27 10.48
N THR A 14 9.79 -12.06 11.38
CA THR A 14 8.35 -12.04 11.65
C THR A 14 8.12 -11.37 13.01
N LEU A 15 7.46 -10.22 13.02
CA LEU A 15 7.07 -9.53 14.25
C LEU A 15 5.62 -9.86 14.59
N ARG A 16 5.35 -10.05 15.89
CA ARG A 16 3.99 -10.19 16.44
C ARG A 16 3.78 -9.11 17.49
N ALA A 17 2.74 -8.31 17.31
CA ALA A 17 2.27 -7.40 18.35
C ALA A 17 1.41 -8.19 19.35
N GLU A 18 1.74 -8.12 20.63
CA GLU A 18 0.96 -8.78 21.69
C GLU A 18 -0.05 -7.84 22.37
N ASN A 19 0.13 -6.53 22.23
CA ASN A 19 -0.75 -5.50 22.78
C ASN A 19 -1.06 -4.43 21.74
N PRO A 20 -2.25 -3.80 21.79
CA PRO A 20 -2.57 -2.65 20.95
C PRO A 20 -1.63 -1.48 21.31
N PHE A 21 -1.04 -0.87 20.28
CA PHE A 21 -0.21 0.31 20.46
C PHE A 21 -1.08 1.52 20.79
N SER A 22 -0.59 2.44 21.62
CA SER A 22 -1.26 3.71 21.94
C SER A 22 -0.91 4.81 20.93
N THR A 23 0.19 4.67 20.20
CA THR A 23 0.65 5.59 19.16
C THR A 23 1.18 4.81 17.97
N SER A 24 0.97 5.31 16.76
CA SER A 24 1.61 4.72 15.59
C SER A 24 3.12 4.90 15.70
N THR A 25 3.87 3.82 15.53
CA THR A 25 5.33 3.82 15.63
C THR A 25 5.94 3.05 14.49
N GLN A 26 6.99 3.62 13.91
CA GLN A 26 7.86 2.96 12.95
C GLN A 26 8.85 2.09 13.74
N ILE A 27 8.92 0.80 13.45
CA ILE A 27 9.95 -0.07 14.00
C ILE A 27 11.03 -0.26 12.94
N ALA A 28 12.23 0.19 13.27
CA ALA A 28 13.41 -0.18 12.52
C ALA A 28 13.73 -1.65 12.85
N VAL A 29 13.63 -2.52 11.85
CA VAL A 29 14.21 -3.86 11.95
C VAL A 29 15.56 -3.84 11.27
N GLU A 30 16.51 -4.54 11.88
CA GLU A 30 17.88 -4.58 11.41
C GLU A 30 18.33 -6.02 11.23
N GLY A 31 19.01 -6.29 10.11
CA GLY A 31 19.83 -7.47 9.92
C GLY A 31 21.29 -7.06 9.86
N ALA A 32 22.13 -7.68 10.69
CA ALA A 32 23.56 -7.43 10.73
C ALA A 32 24.33 -8.72 10.45
N ILE A 33 25.49 -8.59 9.81
CA ILE A 33 26.40 -9.70 9.53
C ILE A 33 27.77 -9.36 10.12
N LEU A 34 28.25 -10.21 11.05
CA LEU A 34 29.64 -10.19 11.47
C LEU A 34 30.51 -10.90 10.44
N ARG A 35 31.58 -10.25 9.99
CA ARG A 35 32.55 -10.87 9.08
C ARG A 35 33.61 -11.64 9.88
N PRO A 36 34.22 -12.69 9.30
CA PRO A 36 35.39 -13.31 9.89
C PRO A 36 36.55 -12.31 9.96
N SER A 37 37.38 -12.41 11.00
CA SER A 37 38.60 -11.59 11.13
C SER A 37 39.52 -11.81 9.92
N ASN A 38 39.58 -10.84 9.01
CA ASN A 38 40.47 -10.85 7.85
C ASN A 38 41.23 -9.54 7.80
N VAL A 39 42.56 -9.61 7.91
CA VAL A 39 43.47 -8.43 7.93
C VAL A 39 43.46 -7.61 6.63
N ASN A 40 42.84 -8.12 5.56
CA ASN A 40 42.68 -7.42 4.29
C ASN A 40 41.31 -6.74 4.13
N ASP A 41 40.39 -6.91 5.07
CA ASP A 41 39.10 -6.23 5.07
C ASP A 41 39.15 -5.07 6.10
N PRO A 42 39.27 -3.81 5.66
CA PRO A 42 39.49 -2.67 6.54
C PRO A 42 38.35 -2.41 7.56
N ASP A 43 37.17 -2.98 7.32
CA ASP A 43 35.99 -2.86 8.19
C ASP A 43 35.79 -4.06 9.14
N ALA A 44 36.55 -5.15 8.99
CA ALA A 44 36.47 -6.38 9.80
C ALA A 44 37.64 -6.52 10.81
N THR A 45 38.36 -5.44 11.05
CA THR A 45 39.41 -5.40 12.06
C THR A 45 39.19 -4.22 12.99
N ASN A 46 38.89 -4.51 14.25
CA ASN A 46 39.24 -3.56 15.30
C ASN A 46 40.78 -3.41 15.28
N GLN A 47 41.30 -2.27 15.73
CA GLN A 47 42.75 -2.11 15.84
C GLN A 47 43.33 -3.27 16.68
N ASN A 48 44.44 -3.86 16.24
CA ASN A 48 45.25 -4.87 16.95
C ASN A 48 44.80 -6.34 16.87
N ASN A 49 44.28 -6.80 15.73
CA ASN A 49 43.95 -8.23 15.50
C ASN A 49 42.92 -8.81 16.49
N VAL A 50 42.12 -7.98 17.16
CA VAL A 50 41.03 -8.52 17.98
C VAL A 50 39.92 -8.97 17.01
N PRO A 51 39.31 -10.16 17.20
CA PRO A 51 38.20 -10.57 16.36
C PRO A 51 37.05 -9.56 16.41
N PRO A 52 36.31 -9.36 15.30
CA PRO A 52 35.00 -8.73 15.32
C PRO A 52 34.11 -9.28 16.44
N THR A 53 33.51 -8.40 17.23
CA THR A 53 32.60 -8.80 18.33
C THR A 53 31.18 -8.29 18.12
N ASP A 54 31.02 -7.15 17.44
CA ASP A 54 29.74 -6.49 17.20
C ASP A 54 29.76 -5.70 15.89
N ALA A 55 28.70 -5.81 15.09
CA ALA A 55 28.62 -5.20 13.75
C ALA A 55 28.42 -3.68 13.82
N HIS A 56 27.73 -3.19 14.86
CA HIS A 56 27.60 -1.75 15.10
C HIS A 56 28.93 -1.14 15.48
N TYR A 57 29.68 -1.78 16.38
CA TYR A 57 31.02 -1.36 16.75
C TYR A 57 31.98 -1.27 15.54
N GLU A 58 31.89 -2.18 14.58
CA GLU A 58 32.66 -2.12 13.33
C GLU A 58 32.26 -0.93 12.45
N CYS A 59 30.96 -0.65 12.33
CA CYS A 59 30.48 0.49 11.56
C CYS A 59 30.80 1.84 12.20
N ASP A 60 30.77 1.93 13.52
CA ASP A 60 31.04 3.16 14.25
C ASP A 60 32.54 3.50 14.28
N ASN A 61 33.42 2.49 14.24
CA ASN A 61 34.88 2.66 14.36
C ASN A 61 35.64 2.56 13.02
N ASN A 62 34.96 2.58 11.88
CA ASN A 62 35.58 2.27 10.57
C ASN A 62 36.70 3.25 10.14
N GLY A 63 36.90 4.40 10.80
CA GLY A 63 38.06 5.29 10.55
C GLY A 63 38.23 5.79 9.09
N LEU A 64 37.29 5.47 8.20
CA LEU A 64 37.27 5.69 6.77
C LEU A 64 35.89 6.25 6.43
N THR A 65 35.84 7.20 5.50
CA THR A 65 34.64 7.93 5.06
C THR A 65 33.63 7.08 4.26
N ARG A 66 33.64 5.75 4.42
CA ARG A 66 32.78 4.82 3.68
C ARG A 66 31.50 4.49 4.45
N LEU A 67 30.42 4.24 3.70
CA LEU A 67 29.13 3.85 4.25
C LEU A 67 29.18 2.43 4.85
N CYS A 68 28.58 2.28 6.02
CA CYS A 68 28.33 0.99 6.68
C CYS A 68 27.59 0.02 5.74
N ASN A 69 28.12 -1.18 5.53
CA ASN A 69 27.56 -2.20 4.64
C ASN A 69 27.43 -3.59 5.28
N ASN A 70 27.75 -3.75 6.56
CA ASN A 70 27.52 -4.97 7.34
C ASN A 70 26.13 -4.97 8.05
N ILE A 71 25.47 -3.81 8.09
CA ILE A 71 24.15 -3.58 8.66
C ILE A 71 23.18 -3.15 7.57
N LYS A 72 22.01 -3.78 7.53
CA LYS A 72 20.88 -3.34 6.72
C LYS A 72 19.68 -3.05 7.61
N THR A 73 19.24 -1.79 7.60
CA THR A 73 18.03 -1.36 8.28
C THR A 73 16.85 -1.35 7.31
N ASN A 74 15.70 -1.81 7.79
CA ASN A 74 14.41 -1.62 7.15
C ASN A 74 13.48 -0.90 8.13
N GLN A 75 13.08 0.31 7.77
CA GLN A 75 12.19 1.13 8.60
C GLN A 75 10.76 1.12 8.06
N THR A 76 10.39 0.29 7.08
CA THR A 76 9.03 0.34 6.51
C THR A 76 7.97 -0.33 7.38
N VAL A 77 8.35 -0.93 8.52
CA VAL A 77 7.40 -1.58 9.42
C VAL A 77 6.70 -0.54 10.28
N VAL A 78 5.47 -0.19 9.91
CA VAL A 78 4.62 0.75 10.66
C VAL A 78 3.55 -0.02 11.41
N PHE A 79 3.53 0.13 12.73
CA PHE A 79 2.38 -0.28 13.54
C PHE A 79 1.41 0.88 13.58
N SER A 80 0.22 0.68 13.04
CA SER A 80 -0.82 1.70 13.02
C SER A 80 -1.79 1.47 14.16
N THR A 81 -2.17 2.55 14.84
CA THR A 81 -3.27 2.56 15.80
C THR A 81 -4.61 2.83 15.12
N GLU A 82 -4.66 2.79 13.79
CA GLU A 82 -5.89 2.78 13.00
C GLU A 82 -6.79 1.64 13.50
N PRO A 83 -7.90 1.95 14.21
CA PRO A 83 -8.82 0.92 14.68
C PRO A 83 -9.53 0.26 13.49
N LEU A 84 -9.52 0.91 12.33
CA LEU A 84 -10.23 0.49 11.14
C LEU A 84 -9.32 0.57 9.91
N SER A 85 -8.96 -0.58 9.33
CA SER A 85 -8.47 -0.61 7.96
C SER A 85 -9.65 -0.42 7.01
N PHE A 86 -9.55 0.57 6.13
CA PHE A 86 -10.58 0.92 5.16
C PHE A 86 -9.98 1.02 3.76
N VAL A 87 -10.12 -0.06 3.01
CA VAL A 87 -9.52 -0.22 1.69
C VAL A 87 -10.59 -0.25 0.63
N LYS A 88 -10.30 0.33 -0.53
CA LYS A 88 -11.15 0.25 -1.70
C LYS A 88 -10.32 0.07 -2.95
N ASP A 89 -10.64 -0.96 -3.71
CA ASP A 89 -10.05 -1.23 -5.01
C ASP A 89 -11.13 -1.38 -6.07
N GLY A 90 -10.80 -1.02 -7.30
CA GLY A 90 -11.71 -1.08 -8.44
C GLY A 90 -11.08 -1.84 -9.59
N PHE A 91 -11.88 -2.68 -10.25
CA PHE A 91 -11.44 -3.46 -11.39
C PHE A 91 -12.43 -3.29 -12.53
N LEU A 92 -11.94 -2.89 -13.69
CA LEU A 92 -12.77 -2.84 -14.90
C LEU A 92 -13.16 -4.26 -15.29
N THR A 93 -14.46 -4.53 -15.33
CA THR A 93 -15.00 -5.78 -15.86
C THR A 93 -15.16 -5.63 -17.36
N ASN A 94 -14.10 -5.93 -18.09
CA ASN A 94 -14.08 -5.79 -19.55
C ASN A 94 -14.54 -7.10 -20.20
N SER A 95 -15.65 -7.06 -20.92
CA SER A 95 -16.21 -8.20 -21.65
C SER A 95 -15.76 -8.29 -23.11
N ASN A 96 -14.90 -7.37 -23.58
CA ASN A 96 -14.50 -7.27 -24.98
C ASN A 96 -13.06 -7.77 -25.25
N ALA A 97 -12.86 -8.38 -26.42
CA ALA A 97 -11.57 -8.94 -26.84
C ALA A 97 -10.48 -7.88 -27.10
N GLY A 98 -10.83 -6.60 -27.16
CA GLY A 98 -9.89 -5.50 -27.44
C GLY A 98 -9.27 -4.87 -26.19
N GLY A 99 -9.80 -5.16 -25.00
CA GLY A 99 -9.29 -4.65 -23.72
C GLY A 99 -9.46 -3.14 -23.50
N LEU A 100 -10.19 -2.44 -24.39
CA LEU A 100 -10.52 -1.02 -24.25
C LEU A 100 -11.81 -0.87 -23.45
N ALA A 101 -11.89 0.15 -22.60
CA ALA A 101 -13.12 0.47 -21.88
C ALA A 101 -14.19 1.04 -22.83
N GLN A 102 -15.46 0.64 -22.65
CA GLN A 102 -16.60 1.12 -23.45
C GLN A 102 -17.74 1.64 -22.56
N ILE A 103 -18.61 2.48 -23.12
CA ILE A 103 -19.83 2.93 -22.43
C ILE A 103 -20.69 1.70 -22.11
N GLY A 104 -21.23 1.67 -20.89
CA GLY A 104 -22.08 0.56 -20.44
C GLY A 104 -21.33 -0.61 -19.82
N GLU A 105 -20.00 -0.68 -19.96
CA GLU A 105 -19.18 -1.59 -19.13
C GLU A 105 -19.16 -1.13 -17.67
N THR A 106 -18.77 -2.03 -16.76
CA THR A 106 -18.80 -1.76 -15.32
C THR A 106 -17.43 -1.86 -14.67
N ILE A 107 -17.17 -0.97 -13.71
CA ILE A 107 -16.12 -1.14 -12.72
C ILE A 107 -16.73 -1.84 -11.51
N THR A 108 -16.14 -2.97 -11.12
CA THR A 108 -16.47 -3.65 -9.86
C THR A 108 -15.57 -3.09 -8.76
N TYR A 109 -16.16 -2.39 -7.80
CA TYR A 109 -15.49 -1.92 -6.59
C TYR A 109 -15.62 -2.94 -5.47
N LYS A 110 -14.49 -3.29 -4.86
CA LYS A 110 -14.42 -4.05 -3.61
C LYS A 110 -14.00 -3.11 -2.50
N ILE A 111 -14.88 -2.91 -1.54
CA ILE A 111 -14.65 -2.09 -0.35
C ILE A 111 -14.51 -3.01 0.85
N LYS A 112 -13.38 -2.93 1.54
CA LYS A 112 -13.06 -3.77 2.70
C LYS A 112 -12.89 -2.90 3.94
N LEU A 113 -13.66 -3.23 4.97
CA LEU A 113 -13.53 -2.69 6.32
C LEU A 113 -13.00 -3.81 7.22
N VAL A 114 -11.92 -3.56 7.97
CA VAL A 114 -11.39 -4.50 8.96
C VAL A 114 -11.18 -3.78 10.28
N ASN A 115 -11.81 -4.26 11.36
CA ASN A 115 -11.55 -3.72 12.69
C ASN A 115 -10.27 -4.35 13.25
N ASN A 116 -9.19 -3.58 13.23
CA ASN A 116 -7.90 -3.94 13.80
C ASN A 116 -7.71 -3.35 15.21
N GLY A 117 -8.72 -2.67 15.74
CA GLY A 117 -8.69 -2.03 17.05
C GLY A 117 -8.91 -3.01 18.21
N GLY A 118 -8.92 -2.46 19.42
CA GLY A 118 -9.17 -3.22 20.65
C GLY A 118 -10.63 -3.24 21.12
N ALA A 119 -11.54 -2.61 20.37
CA ALA A 119 -12.95 -2.49 20.72
C ALA A 119 -13.85 -2.61 19.49
N ASN A 120 -15.10 -3.01 19.72
CA ASN A 120 -16.13 -3.10 18.69
C ASN A 120 -16.49 -1.73 18.11
N LEU A 121 -16.79 -1.69 16.82
CA LEU A 121 -17.20 -0.46 16.13
C LEU A 121 -18.71 -0.50 15.81
N TYR A 122 -19.37 0.61 16.11
CA TYR A 122 -20.83 0.76 16.05
C TYR A 122 -21.25 1.80 15.02
N SER A 123 -22.53 1.73 14.62
CA SER A 123 -23.17 2.70 13.72
C SER A 123 -22.39 2.92 12.42
N ILE A 124 -21.94 1.82 11.80
CA ILE A 124 -21.18 1.86 10.55
C ILE A 124 -22.07 2.41 9.43
N VAL A 125 -21.66 3.52 8.84
CA VAL A 125 -22.33 4.10 7.66
C VAL A 125 -21.28 4.32 6.57
N LEU A 126 -21.42 3.58 5.47
CA LEU A 126 -20.57 3.72 4.28
C LEU A 126 -21.21 4.68 3.28
N ILE A 127 -20.42 5.61 2.76
CA ILE A 127 -20.85 6.67 1.84
C ILE A 127 -19.85 6.73 0.69
N ASP A 128 -20.34 6.80 -0.53
CA ASP A 128 -19.54 6.87 -1.73
C ASP A 128 -20.22 7.79 -2.74
N PRO A 129 -19.71 9.03 -2.94
CA PRO A 129 -20.35 9.99 -3.84
C PRO A 129 -20.50 9.49 -5.28
N LEU A 130 -19.56 8.68 -5.78
CA LEU A 130 -19.63 8.16 -7.15
C LEU A 130 -20.65 7.03 -7.28
N LEU A 131 -20.88 6.27 -6.21
CA LEU A 131 -21.82 5.15 -6.16
C LEU A 131 -23.19 5.52 -5.58
N GLY A 132 -23.58 6.80 -5.68
CA GLY A 132 -24.93 7.26 -5.30
C GLY A 132 -25.08 7.74 -3.85
N GLY A 133 -23.97 7.97 -3.14
CA GLY A 133 -23.98 8.50 -1.77
C GLY A 133 -24.01 7.39 -0.72
N THR A 134 -24.98 7.39 0.18
CA THR A 134 -25.04 6.39 1.26
C THR A 134 -25.28 5.00 0.68
N ILE A 135 -24.38 4.07 0.98
CA ILE A 135 -24.45 2.68 0.52
C ILE A 135 -25.42 1.91 1.41
N THR A 136 -26.41 1.28 0.78
CA THR A 136 -27.41 0.42 1.42
C THR A 136 -27.18 -1.08 1.16
N ALA A 137 -26.18 -1.42 0.35
CA ALA A 137 -25.81 -2.80 0.07
C ALA A 137 -25.40 -3.52 1.36
N ILE A 138 -25.83 -4.77 1.50
CA ILE A 138 -25.47 -5.61 2.64
C ILE A 138 -24.06 -6.17 2.39
N PRO A 139 -23.08 -5.93 3.28
CA PRO A 139 -21.76 -6.49 3.12
C PRO A 139 -21.76 -7.99 3.43
N GLN A 140 -20.79 -8.70 2.84
CA GLN A 140 -20.38 -9.99 3.37
C GLN A 140 -19.61 -9.75 4.69
N LYS A 141 -20.06 -10.36 5.77
CA LYS A 141 -19.46 -10.25 7.11
C LYS A 141 -18.76 -11.55 7.48
N SER A 142 -17.59 -11.47 8.11
CA SER A 142 -16.75 -12.64 8.38
C SER A 142 -17.05 -13.35 9.70
N ILE A 143 -17.70 -12.69 10.67
CA ILE A 143 -17.97 -13.26 12.00
C ILE A 143 -19.46 -13.43 12.23
N ASN A 144 -20.24 -12.36 12.24
CA ASN A 144 -21.68 -12.43 12.53
C ASN A 144 -22.47 -11.34 11.77
N ALA A 145 -23.78 -11.22 12.07
CA ALA A 145 -24.70 -10.35 11.34
C ALA A 145 -25.38 -9.27 12.19
N ASP A 146 -24.85 -8.93 13.37
CA ASP A 146 -25.50 -8.04 14.34
C ASP A 146 -25.41 -6.53 14.03
N ASN A 147 -24.66 -6.17 12.98
CA ASN A 147 -24.37 -4.78 12.55
C ASN A 147 -23.40 -4.00 13.46
N VAL A 148 -22.64 -4.74 14.25
CA VAL A 148 -21.45 -4.28 14.94
C VAL A 148 -20.25 -4.85 14.20
N LEU A 149 -19.21 -4.03 13.95
CA LEU A 149 -17.96 -4.53 13.36
C LEU A 149 -17.05 -4.93 14.52
N ASP A 150 -17.08 -6.22 14.86
CA ASP A 150 -16.34 -6.79 15.99
C ASP A 150 -14.82 -6.73 15.79
N VAL A 151 -14.06 -6.83 16.89
CA VAL A 151 -12.60 -6.92 16.83
C VAL A 151 -12.16 -8.10 15.95
N GLY A 152 -11.33 -7.82 14.94
CA GLY A 152 -10.88 -8.81 13.95
C GLY A 152 -11.90 -9.12 12.85
N GLU A 153 -13.11 -8.56 12.89
CA GLU A 153 -14.10 -8.77 11.85
C GLU A 153 -13.76 -8.00 10.57
N THR A 154 -14.10 -8.62 9.44
CA THR A 154 -14.01 -8.03 8.11
C THR A 154 -15.41 -7.93 7.48
N TRP A 155 -15.75 -6.74 6.97
CA TRP A 155 -16.91 -6.51 6.11
C TRP A 155 -16.46 -6.18 4.69
N ILE A 156 -17.05 -6.84 3.69
CA ILE A 156 -16.75 -6.63 2.27
C ILE A 156 -18.02 -6.21 1.53
N TYR A 157 -17.97 -5.04 0.90
CA TYR A 157 -19.00 -4.58 -0.03
C TYR A 157 -18.49 -4.77 -1.47
N THR A 158 -19.34 -5.32 -2.33
CA THR A 158 -19.10 -5.39 -3.77
C THR A 158 -20.16 -4.54 -4.46
N LEU A 159 -19.72 -3.52 -5.20
CA LEU A 159 -20.58 -2.55 -5.85
C LEU A 159 -20.12 -2.36 -7.29
N GLU A 160 -21.06 -2.04 -8.18
CA GLU A 160 -20.77 -1.79 -9.60
C GLU A 160 -20.99 -0.32 -9.94
N TYR A 161 -20.14 0.19 -10.83
CA TYR A 161 -20.28 1.52 -11.44
C TYR A 161 -20.29 1.39 -12.95
N THR A 162 -21.36 1.82 -13.59
CA THR A 162 -21.48 1.81 -15.06
C THR A 162 -20.73 2.99 -15.65
N LEU A 163 -19.88 2.71 -16.64
CA LEU A 163 -19.06 3.72 -17.29
C LEU A 163 -19.88 4.70 -18.13
N THR A 164 -19.50 5.97 -18.03
CA THR A 164 -20.03 7.06 -18.85
C THR A 164 -19.04 7.46 -19.96
N GLN A 165 -19.51 8.24 -20.93
CA GLN A 165 -18.63 8.83 -21.96
C GLN A 165 -17.58 9.76 -21.35
N GLU A 166 -17.91 10.46 -20.27
CA GLU A 166 -16.99 11.39 -19.61
C GLU A 166 -15.82 10.64 -18.96
N ASP A 167 -16.08 9.46 -18.39
CA ASP A 167 -15.03 8.61 -17.82
C ASP A 167 -14.06 8.14 -18.90
N LEU A 168 -14.58 7.73 -20.07
CA LEU A 168 -13.74 7.35 -21.22
C LEU A 168 -12.87 8.52 -21.69
N ASN A 169 -13.43 9.72 -21.73
CA ASN A 169 -12.70 10.93 -22.13
C ASN A 169 -11.58 11.28 -21.14
N ARG A 170 -11.77 10.97 -19.85
CA ARG A 170 -10.75 11.15 -18.80
C ARG A 170 -9.70 10.02 -18.78
N GLY A 171 -9.96 8.90 -19.45
CA GLY A 171 -9.03 7.76 -19.52
C GLY A 171 -8.98 6.90 -18.25
N GLY A 172 -9.92 7.10 -17.31
CA GLY A 172 -10.00 6.35 -16.07
C GLY A 172 -10.92 7.01 -15.05
N VAL A 173 -11.13 6.34 -13.92
CA VAL A 173 -12.07 6.78 -12.88
C VAL A 173 -11.37 6.85 -11.53
N TYR A 174 -11.40 8.03 -10.91
CA TYR A 174 -11.04 8.22 -9.51
C TYR A 174 -12.27 8.03 -8.63
N ASN A 175 -12.12 7.29 -7.54
CA ASN A 175 -13.20 7.10 -6.59
C ASN A 175 -12.66 6.99 -5.15
N GLN A 176 -13.36 7.60 -4.21
CA GLN A 176 -13.05 7.53 -2.78
C GLN A 176 -14.35 7.38 -1.98
N ALA A 177 -14.40 6.36 -1.14
CA ALA A 177 -15.49 6.16 -0.20
C ALA A 177 -15.14 6.78 1.15
N LYS A 178 -16.16 7.00 1.97
CA LYS A 178 -16.09 7.53 3.32
C LYS A 178 -16.89 6.61 4.25
N VAL A 179 -16.36 6.36 5.43
CA VAL A 179 -17.04 5.60 6.48
C VAL A 179 -17.20 6.46 7.72
N ARG A 180 -18.36 6.35 8.36
CA ARG A 180 -18.66 6.89 9.68
C ARG A 180 -18.89 5.75 10.65
N PHE A 181 -18.36 5.86 11.86
CA PHE A 181 -18.54 4.86 12.92
C PHE A 181 -18.30 5.47 14.30
N ARG A 182 -18.58 4.71 15.36
CA ARG A 182 -18.26 5.03 16.75
C ARG A 182 -17.53 3.85 17.40
N GLU A 183 -16.60 4.12 18.31
CA GLU A 183 -15.91 3.07 19.10
C GLU A 183 -16.70 2.67 20.36
N THR A 184 -17.69 3.48 20.75
CA THR A 184 -18.63 3.17 21.82
C THR A 184 -20.03 3.64 21.43
N LEU A 185 -21.07 3.06 22.00
CA LEU A 185 -22.47 3.39 21.66
C LEU A 185 -22.82 4.88 21.84
N SER A 186 -22.16 5.56 22.79
CA SER A 186 -22.33 7.00 23.07
C SER A 186 -21.11 7.85 22.65
N GLY A 187 -20.12 7.25 22.00
CA GLY A 187 -18.87 7.91 21.62
C GLY A 187 -19.04 8.88 20.46
N VAL A 188 -17.99 9.65 20.13
CA VAL A 188 -18.02 10.59 19.01
C VAL A 188 -18.04 9.85 17.66
N ILE A 189 -18.64 10.46 16.63
CA ILE A 189 -18.59 9.94 15.26
C ILE A 189 -17.19 10.19 14.68
N ILE A 190 -16.51 9.10 14.31
CA ILE A 190 -15.25 9.12 13.59
C ILE A 190 -15.54 9.02 12.09
N ASN A 191 -14.79 9.77 11.29
CA ASN A 191 -14.90 9.77 9.83
C ASN A 191 -13.57 9.33 9.24
N LYS A 192 -13.58 8.35 8.32
CA LYS A 192 -12.39 7.97 7.54
C LYS A 192 -12.72 7.86 6.07
N ASN A 193 -11.70 8.07 5.24
CA ASN A 193 -11.79 7.88 3.80
C ASN A 193 -11.07 6.60 3.40
N SER A 194 -11.55 5.94 2.37
CA SER A 194 -10.90 4.75 1.83
C SER A 194 -9.57 5.12 1.21
N GLN A 195 -8.64 4.16 1.22
CA GLN A 195 -7.40 4.23 0.45
C GLN A 195 -7.32 3.01 -0.48
N PRO A 196 -6.60 3.11 -1.62
CA PRO A 196 -6.29 1.94 -2.43
C PRO A 196 -5.34 1.01 -1.67
N THR A 197 -5.37 -0.30 -1.98
CA THR A 197 -4.39 -1.24 -1.42
C THR A 197 -2.96 -0.85 -1.84
N ILE A 198 -2.82 -0.35 -3.06
CA ILE A 198 -1.56 0.09 -3.65
C ILE A 198 -1.74 1.56 -4.08
N PRO A 199 -1.21 2.53 -3.31
CA PRO A 199 -1.22 3.92 -3.73
C PRO A 199 -0.42 4.14 -5.01
N LEU A 200 -0.86 5.10 -5.81
CA LEU A 200 -0.13 5.51 -7.01
C LEU A 200 1.10 6.34 -6.64
N THR A 201 2.14 6.17 -7.43
CA THR A 201 3.39 6.94 -7.38
C THR A 201 3.47 7.91 -8.56
N PRO A 202 4.33 8.94 -8.53
CA PRO A 202 4.47 9.91 -9.62
C PRO A 202 4.77 9.34 -11.01
N THR A 203 5.24 8.09 -11.07
CA THR A 203 5.52 7.37 -12.34
C THR A 203 4.32 6.60 -12.87
N ASP A 204 3.26 6.43 -12.09
CA ASP A 204 2.10 5.65 -12.46
C ASP A 204 1.09 6.47 -13.29
N VAL A 205 0.39 5.77 -14.19
CA VAL A 205 -0.67 6.37 -15.00
C VAL A 205 -1.83 6.80 -14.10
N GLY A 206 -2.27 8.06 -14.25
CA GLY A 206 -3.32 8.63 -13.41
C GLY A 206 -2.87 8.96 -12.00
N TYR A 207 -1.57 9.15 -11.78
CA TYR A 207 -1.12 9.85 -10.58
C TYR A 207 -1.60 11.30 -10.61
N ASP A 208 -2.23 11.71 -9.51
CA ASP A 208 -2.67 13.08 -9.26
C ASP A 208 -2.26 13.44 -7.82
N PRO A 209 -1.38 14.44 -7.63
CA PRO A 209 -0.89 14.84 -6.31
C PRO A 209 -2.01 15.36 -5.39
N ASP A 210 -3.14 15.78 -5.94
CA ASP A 210 -4.30 16.23 -5.16
C ASP A 210 -5.24 15.07 -4.79
N ARG A 211 -4.98 13.85 -5.30
CA ARG A 211 -5.81 12.65 -5.13
C ARG A 211 -5.03 11.40 -4.72
N LEU A 212 -3.99 11.55 -3.92
CA LEU A 212 -3.10 10.46 -3.48
C LEU A 212 -3.82 9.24 -2.86
N ASN A 213 -4.94 9.48 -2.17
CA ASN A 213 -5.71 8.45 -1.47
C ASN A 213 -6.95 7.97 -2.23
N TYR A 214 -7.10 8.34 -3.50
CA TYR A 214 -8.20 7.89 -4.33
C TYR A 214 -7.84 6.56 -4.99
N THR A 215 -8.83 5.67 -5.06
CA THR A 215 -8.74 4.50 -5.94
C THR A 215 -8.86 5.00 -7.37
N PHE A 216 -7.83 4.76 -8.18
CA PHE A 216 -7.87 5.05 -9.62
C PHE A 216 -7.94 3.77 -10.43
N VAL A 217 -8.93 3.68 -11.32
CA VAL A 217 -9.08 2.58 -12.28
C VAL A 217 -8.71 3.11 -13.66
N PRO A 218 -7.51 2.79 -14.18
CA PRO A 218 -7.07 3.25 -15.49
C PRO A 218 -7.81 2.50 -16.61
N PHE A 219 -8.11 3.20 -17.69
CA PHE A 219 -8.57 2.58 -18.94
C PHE A 219 -7.42 2.42 -19.91
N LYS A 220 -7.43 1.32 -20.67
CA LYS A 220 -6.57 1.25 -21.86
C LYS A 220 -7.05 2.31 -22.84
N VAL A 221 -6.20 3.30 -23.08
CA VAL A 221 -6.38 4.24 -24.18
C VAL A 221 -5.83 3.61 -25.45
N LYS A 222 -6.45 3.91 -26.61
CA LYS A 222 -5.82 3.61 -27.90
C LYS A 222 -4.56 4.47 -28.02
N SER A 223 -3.38 3.88 -27.84
CA SER A 223 -2.14 4.51 -28.29
C SER A 223 -2.06 4.39 -29.81
N LEU A 224 -2.19 5.50 -30.52
CA LEU A 224 -1.99 5.54 -31.96
C LEU A 224 -0.47 5.55 -32.20
N LEU A 225 0.13 4.37 -32.31
CA LEU A 225 1.52 4.26 -32.74
C LEU A 225 1.57 4.57 -34.23
N ILE A 226 1.81 5.84 -34.60
CA ILE A 226 2.10 6.19 -36.00
C ILE A 226 3.53 5.73 -36.30
N THR A 227 3.72 4.45 -36.58
CA THR A 227 4.92 3.97 -37.29
C THR A 227 4.62 3.92 -38.77
N ASN A 228 4.36 5.08 -39.38
CA ASN A 228 4.41 5.17 -40.83
C ASN A 228 5.79 5.73 -41.21
N PRO A 229 6.74 4.90 -41.68
CA PRO A 229 8.04 5.38 -42.14
C PRO A 229 7.96 6.39 -43.30
N MET A 230 6.77 6.60 -43.88
CA MET A 230 6.52 7.57 -44.96
C MET A 230 5.90 8.90 -44.48
N ILE A 231 5.54 9.07 -43.20
CA ILE A 231 5.03 10.37 -42.70
C ILE A 231 6.21 11.23 -42.24
N ARG A 232 6.58 12.22 -43.05
CA ARG A 232 7.49 13.30 -42.64
C ARG A 232 6.67 14.44 -42.01
N GLN A 233 6.79 14.63 -40.70
CA GLN A 233 6.27 15.85 -40.04
C GLN A 233 7.23 17.01 -40.30
N ARG A 234 6.76 18.02 -41.05
CA ARG A 234 7.46 19.29 -41.21
C ARG A 234 7.07 20.21 -40.06
N VAL A 235 7.99 20.46 -39.13
CA VAL A 235 7.89 21.65 -38.27
C VAL A 235 8.29 22.84 -39.13
N LYS A 236 7.37 23.80 -39.33
CA LYS A 236 7.69 25.07 -40.00
C LYS A 236 8.53 25.92 -39.05
N LYS A 237 9.59 26.48 -39.61
CA LYS A 237 10.72 27.16 -38.95
C LYS A 237 10.30 28.39 -38.16
#